data_AF-A0A379PKE3-F1
#
_entry.id   AF-A0A379PKE3-F1
#
_cell.length_a   1.000
_cell.length_b   1.000
_cell.length_c   1.000
_cell.angle_alpha   90.00
_cell.angle_beta   90.00
_cell.angle_gamma   90.00
#
_symmetry.space_group_name_H-M   'P 1'
#
loop_
_entity.id
_entity.type
_entity.pdbx_description
1 polymer ?
#
loop_
_entity_poly.entity_id
_entity_poly.type
_entity_poly.pdbx_seq_one_letter_code
_entity_poly.pdbx_strand_id
1 'polypeptide(L)'
;MTFKNPETPPLIEMALFVIEHRFRKDATLEPWRDALLRLQSGDVESAAEVAAKAYNNGASLEDRRGVIDLISQVAIENSTHGHWYESLLLLAAEGGLSHCAYNVGNLISERATTPTDHALAQRYYKQAAINATDPATKASALVNSCVPIRDGLVTGKPDWERAVEIYEQAAELNLAVGMFNAGNVSCWLKEKGQFAYAARAEKWFTRLIDRVDAGGEFVDIGGAAEVRAAYQKAKKQLAELHAKDQVAVVDVDLILSAAQDETDQDRAAWLKTRGHEHRLRKTAVQAKPAAWENWLSVLSLMGWELAANPESLNLGPGTGDSRLLMFERNQGAPLVLAVVDLDEIESNGGVYRLVELVNDMKETHAGPCLAIGAKGLFVQITKSEGYSSYTVCVSSNDEGVISLIPIWPGATTDEVARIIDGQSPVYGPNNTDEGNTIAILVNALGSGASVDGKSFPEAIYVNVGGYFNSPVFTVEEAISLGCQFPPDEIAFALAGVKKHFRDLEQRKLKYLGLQ
;
A
#
# COMPACT_ATOMS: atom_id res chain seq x y z
N MET A 1 -14.75 17.11 -23.78
CA MET A 1 -16.03 16.53 -23.34
C MET A 1 -17.04 17.66 -23.28
N THR A 2 -18.16 17.52 -23.99
CA THR A 2 -19.31 18.42 -23.94
C THR A 2 -19.87 18.42 -22.53
N PHE A 3 -19.81 19.56 -21.84
CA PHE A 3 -20.52 19.75 -20.59
C PHE A 3 -22.01 19.54 -20.87
N LYS A 4 -22.64 18.58 -20.19
CA LYS A 4 -24.10 18.59 -20.08
C LYS A 4 -24.47 19.98 -19.54
N ASN A 5 -25.39 20.67 -20.21
CA ASN A 5 -26.00 21.89 -19.66
C ASN A 5 -26.49 21.60 -18.23
N PRO A 6 -26.39 22.54 -17.28
CA PRO A 6 -26.92 22.34 -15.94
C PRO A 6 -28.41 21.99 -16.02
N GLU A 7 -28.81 20.89 -15.36
CA GLU A 7 -30.20 20.41 -15.30
C GLU A 7 -31.06 21.27 -14.35
N THR A 8 -30.43 22.17 -13.59
CA THR A 8 -31.03 22.98 -12.53
C THR A 8 -32.07 23.99 -13.02
N PRO A 9 -31.85 24.77 -14.10
CA PRO A 9 -32.87 25.70 -14.61
C PRO A 9 -34.16 24.98 -15.09
N PRO A 10 -34.10 23.87 -15.86
CA PRO A 10 -35.29 23.07 -16.17
C PRO A 10 -36.05 22.52 -14.95
N LEU A 11 -35.34 22.12 -13.89
CA LEU A 11 -35.96 21.61 -12.66
C LEU A 11 -36.71 22.71 -11.88
N ILE A 12 -36.14 23.92 -11.81
CA ILE A 12 -36.79 25.09 -11.19
C ILE A 12 -38.06 25.46 -11.97
N GLU A 13 -38.02 25.47 -13.31
CA GLU A 13 -39.19 25.74 -14.15
C GLU A 13 -40.30 24.70 -13.96
N MET A 14 -39.94 23.42 -13.87
CA MET A 14 -40.89 22.34 -13.60
C MET A 14 -41.52 22.49 -12.21
N ALA A 15 -40.72 22.78 -11.17
CA ALA A 15 -41.24 22.99 -9.82
C ALA A 15 -42.16 24.22 -9.75
N LEU A 16 -41.80 25.31 -10.43
CA LEU A 16 -42.66 26.50 -10.58
C LEU A 16 -43.99 26.13 -11.21
N PHE A 17 -43.99 25.39 -12.32
CA PHE A 17 -45.21 24.96 -13.00
C PHE A 17 -46.13 24.13 -12.07
N VAL A 18 -45.55 23.19 -11.32
CA VAL A 18 -46.30 22.35 -10.37
C VAL A 18 -46.89 23.18 -9.24
N ILE A 19 -46.08 24.04 -8.62
CA ILE A 19 -46.54 24.90 -7.52
C ILE A 19 -47.59 25.90 -8.01
N GLU A 20 -47.44 26.49 -9.20
CA GLU A 20 -48.43 27.41 -9.76
C GLU A 20 -49.78 26.75 -10.02
N HIS A 21 -49.80 25.49 -10.44
CA HIS A 21 -51.04 24.74 -10.60
C HIS A 21 -51.73 24.48 -9.26
N ARG A 22 -50.96 24.09 -8.23
CA ARG A 22 -51.47 23.75 -6.89
C ARG A 22 -51.89 24.99 -6.09
N PHE A 23 -51.13 26.09 -6.19
CA PHE A 23 -51.36 27.36 -5.51
C PHE A 23 -52.76 27.94 -5.79
N ARG A 24 -53.31 27.72 -7.00
CA ARG A 24 -54.69 28.12 -7.33
C ARG A 24 -55.75 27.54 -6.40
N LYS A 25 -55.43 26.48 -5.66
CA LYS A 25 -56.31 25.78 -4.71
C LYS A 25 -55.79 25.82 -3.27
N ASP A 26 -54.53 26.21 -3.06
CA ASP A 26 -53.89 26.25 -1.75
C ASP A 26 -53.02 27.51 -1.64
N ALA A 27 -53.54 28.53 -0.95
CA ALA A 27 -52.85 29.80 -0.76
C ALA A 27 -51.57 29.66 0.09
N THR A 28 -51.41 28.58 0.84
CA THR A 28 -50.18 28.35 1.63
C THR A 28 -48.95 28.12 0.74
N LEU A 29 -49.13 27.88 -0.56
CA LEU A 29 -48.04 27.71 -1.51
C LEU A 29 -47.49 29.02 -2.10
N GLU A 30 -48.13 30.18 -1.84
CA GLU A 30 -47.69 31.48 -2.37
C GLU A 30 -46.22 31.78 -2.03
N PRO A 31 -45.76 31.67 -0.76
CA PRO A 31 -44.38 32.01 -0.44
C PRO A 31 -43.38 31.00 -1.03
N TRP A 32 -43.79 29.75 -1.22
CA TRP A 32 -42.96 28.70 -1.81
C TRP A 32 -42.75 28.93 -3.31
N ARG A 33 -43.78 29.44 -4.00
CA ARG A 33 -43.67 29.95 -5.38
C ARG A 33 -42.70 31.13 -5.46
N ASP A 34 -42.85 32.10 -4.56
CA ASP A 34 -41.99 33.29 -4.53
C ASP A 34 -40.52 32.94 -4.26
N ALA A 35 -40.27 31.95 -3.39
CA ALA A 35 -38.94 31.41 -3.17
C ALA A 35 -38.34 30.82 -4.45
N LEU A 36 -39.11 30.02 -5.22
CA LEU A 36 -38.64 29.49 -6.50
C LEU A 36 -38.38 30.57 -7.56
N LEU A 37 -39.19 31.64 -7.61
CA LEU A 37 -38.95 32.76 -8.53
C LEU A 37 -37.65 33.49 -8.21
N ARG A 38 -37.37 33.71 -6.93
CA ARG A 38 -36.08 34.27 -6.47
C ARG A 38 -34.93 33.34 -6.81
N LEU A 39 -35.10 32.04 -6.61
CA LEU A 39 -34.10 31.03 -6.96
C LEU A 39 -33.82 30.99 -8.47
N GLN A 40 -34.85 31.13 -9.31
CA GLN A 40 -34.73 31.21 -10.76
C GLN A 40 -33.89 32.42 -11.21
N SER A 41 -33.94 33.53 -10.45
CA SER A 41 -33.11 34.71 -10.68
C SER A 41 -31.66 34.56 -10.17
N GLY A 42 -31.32 33.43 -9.54
CA GLY A 42 -30.01 33.15 -8.96
C GLY A 42 -29.83 33.65 -7.52
N ASP A 43 -30.86 34.23 -6.89
CA ASP A 43 -30.79 34.78 -5.54
C ASP A 43 -31.17 33.72 -4.48
N VAL A 44 -30.20 32.87 -4.15
CA VAL A 44 -30.33 31.77 -3.19
C VAL A 44 -30.69 32.27 -1.79
N GLU A 45 -30.07 33.35 -1.33
CA GLU A 45 -30.28 33.85 0.04
C GLU A 45 -31.68 34.44 0.21
N SER A 46 -32.14 35.25 -0.77
CA SER A 46 -33.51 35.77 -0.74
C SER A 46 -34.56 34.67 -0.92
N ALA A 47 -34.27 33.61 -1.69
CA ALA A 47 -35.13 32.45 -1.81
C ALA A 47 -35.25 31.70 -0.46
N ALA A 48 -34.10 31.47 0.19
CA ALA A 48 -34.05 30.84 1.49
C ALA A 48 -34.75 31.65 2.58
N GLU A 49 -34.64 32.98 2.56
CA GLU A 49 -35.34 33.87 3.49
C GLU A 49 -36.86 33.68 3.42
N VAL A 50 -37.42 33.69 2.21
CA VAL A 50 -38.86 33.54 1.99
C VAL A 50 -39.31 32.16 2.45
N ALA A 51 -38.59 31.11 2.06
CA ALA A 51 -38.89 29.74 2.46
C ALA A 51 -38.82 29.56 4.00
N ALA A 52 -37.80 30.13 4.65
CA ALA A 52 -37.63 30.03 6.11
C ALA A 52 -38.79 30.71 6.86
N LYS A 53 -39.18 31.92 6.44
CA LYS A 53 -40.34 32.63 7.03
C LYS A 53 -41.66 31.90 6.80
N ALA A 54 -41.77 31.21 5.67
CA ALA A 54 -42.96 30.44 5.30
C ALA A 54 -42.99 29.02 5.90
N TYR A 55 -41.93 28.57 6.57
CA TYR A 55 -41.76 27.16 6.92
C TYR A 55 -42.94 26.57 7.70
N ASN A 56 -43.60 27.34 8.56
CA ASN A 56 -44.74 26.90 9.37
C ASN A 56 -46.11 27.40 8.88
N ASN A 57 -46.23 27.83 7.62
CA ASN A 57 -47.45 28.45 7.09
C ASN A 57 -48.61 27.48 6.76
N GLY A 58 -48.42 26.18 6.98
CA GLY A 58 -49.44 25.15 6.72
C GLY A 58 -49.26 24.34 5.45
N ALA A 59 -48.31 24.69 4.56
CA ALA A 59 -48.01 23.90 3.35
C ALA A 59 -47.61 22.46 3.69
N SER A 60 -47.86 21.48 2.81
CA SER A 60 -47.49 20.08 3.07
C SER A 60 -45.97 19.87 3.12
N LEU A 61 -45.48 18.91 3.91
CA LEU A 61 -44.04 18.61 3.99
C LEU A 61 -43.44 18.26 2.62
N GLU A 62 -44.23 17.61 1.74
CA GLU A 62 -43.81 17.27 0.38
C GLU A 62 -43.54 18.52 -0.46
N ASP A 63 -44.44 19.50 -0.42
CA ASP A 63 -44.29 20.76 -1.16
C ASP A 63 -43.10 21.57 -0.62
N ARG A 64 -42.94 21.63 0.72
CA ARG A 64 -41.79 22.31 1.34
C ARG A 64 -40.48 21.66 0.90
N ARG A 65 -40.40 20.33 0.96
CA ARG A 65 -39.22 19.54 0.60
C ARG A 65 -38.79 19.82 -0.83
N GLY A 66 -39.71 19.80 -1.80
CA GLY A 66 -39.37 20.03 -3.20
C GLY A 66 -38.68 21.38 -3.46
N VAL A 67 -39.11 22.44 -2.77
CA VAL A 67 -38.47 23.76 -2.89
C VAL A 67 -37.14 23.81 -2.12
N ILE A 68 -37.08 23.24 -0.91
CA ILE A 68 -35.85 23.21 -0.11
C ILE A 68 -34.74 22.44 -0.83
N ASP A 69 -35.05 21.30 -1.43
CA ASP A 69 -34.09 20.48 -2.19
C ASP A 69 -33.48 21.29 -3.34
N LEU A 70 -34.29 22.06 -4.08
CA LEU A 70 -33.82 22.93 -5.16
C LEU A 70 -32.96 24.08 -4.65
N ILE A 71 -33.38 24.74 -3.57
CA ILE A 71 -32.56 25.79 -2.93
C ILE A 71 -31.21 25.22 -2.52
N SER A 72 -31.19 24.04 -1.89
CA SER A 72 -29.95 23.35 -1.49
C SER A 72 -29.08 22.98 -2.68
N GLN A 73 -29.65 22.42 -3.75
CA GLN A 73 -28.91 22.06 -4.94
C GLN A 73 -28.23 23.28 -5.57
N VAL A 74 -28.96 24.37 -5.77
CA VAL A 74 -28.41 25.62 -6.34
C VAL A 74 -27.37 26.24 -5.41
N ALA A 75 -27.60 26.22 -4.08
CA ALA A 75 -26.66 26.74 -3.10
C ALA A 75 -25.31 26.00 -3.18
N ILE A 76 -25.35 24.67 -3.28
CA ILE A 76 -24.16 23.81 -3.41
C ILE A 76 -23.46 24.05 -4.75
N GLU A 77 -24.19 24.01 -5.86
CA GLU A 77 -23.64 24.21 -7.21
C GLU A 77 -22.95 25.56 -7.37
N ASN A 78 -23.54 26.62 -6.80
CA ASN A 78 -22.99 27.96 -6.85
C ASN A 78 -21.95 28.24 -5.75
N SER A 79 -21.80 27.34 -4.77
CA SER A 79 -20.98 27.57 -3.57
C SER A 79 -21.38 28.87 -2.84
N THR A 80 -22.68 29.17 -2.81
CA THR A 80 -23.25 30.38 -2.21
C THR A 80 -24.31 30.02 -1.18
N HIS A 81 -24.10 30.44 0.06
CA HIS A 81 -25.11 30.37 1.10
C HIS A 81 -24.92 31.50 2.11
N GLY A 82 -26.02 32.04 2.63
CA GLY A 82 -26.00 32.99 3.74
C GLY A 82 -26.75 32.45 4.97
N HIS A 83 -26.98 33.34 5.93
CA HIS A 83 -27.62 33.00 7.20
C HIS A 83 -29.05 32.49 7.06
N TRP A 84 -29.80 32.94 6.04
CA TRP A 84 -31.16 32.46 5.81
C TRP A 84 -31.19 31.04 5.25
N TYR A 85 -30.24 30.68 4.40
CA TYR A 85 -30.09 29.29 3.96
C TYR A 85 -29.86 28.34 5.13
N GLU A 86 -28.93 28.68 6.03
CA GLU A 86 -28.72 27.86 7.22
C GLU A 86 -29.97 27.80 8.11
N SER A 87 -30.64 28.94 8.32
CA SER A 87 -31.88 29.01 9.10
C SER A 87 -32.98 28.12 8.50
N LEU A 88 -33.10 28.08 7.17
CA LEU A 88 -34.02 27.20 6.46
C LEU A 88 -33.67 25.72 6.73
N LEU A 89 -32.38 25.35 6.64
CA LEU A 89 -31.95 23.99 6.91
C LEU A 89 -32.18 23.57 8.36
N LEU A 90 -31.98 24.47 9.33
CA LEU A 90 -32.28 24.22 10.74
C LEU A 90 -33.78 23.90 10.94
N LEU A 91 -34.66 24.75 10.38
CA LEU A 91 -36.11 24.54 10.44
C LEU A 91 -36.51 23.22 9.77
N ALA A 92 -35.93 22.94 8.61
CA ALA A 92 -36.15 21.71 7.85
C ALA A 92 -35.71 20.46 8.62
N ALA A 93 -34.53 20.51 9.24
CA ALA A 93 -33.98 19.45 10.06
C ALA A 93 -34.88 19.14 11.26
N GLU A 94 -35.28 20.17 12.02
CA GLU A 94 -36.20 20.03 13.16
C GLU A 94 -37.60 19.57 12.73
N GLY A 95 -38.00 19.86 11.48
CA GLY A 95 -39.20 19.30 10.86
C GLY A 95 -39.06 17.86 10.34
N GLY A 96 -37.92 17.21 10.55
CA GLY A 96 -37.70 15.80 10.23
C GLY A 96 -37.02 15.52 8.89
N LEU A 97 -36.60 16.53 8.13
CA LEU A 97 -35.87 16.33 6.87
C LEU A 97 -34.40 15.98 7.15
N SER A 98 -34.05 14.70 6.98
CA SER A 98 -32.74 14.13 7.32
C SER A 98 -31.58 14.65 6.46
N HIS A 99 -31.78 14.85 5.15
CA HIS A 99 -30.75 15.47 4.30
C HIS A 99 -30.47 16.93 4.71
N CYS A 100 -31.49 17.67 5.19
CA CYS A 100 -31.30 19.01 5.75
C CYS A 100 -30.52 18.96 7.07
N ALA A 101 -30.82 17.98 7.93
CA ALA A 101 -30.03 17.73 9.13
C ALA A 101 -28.56 17.40 8.80
N TYR A 102 -28.30 16.62 7.74
CA TYR A 102 -26.95 16.37 7.26
C TYR A 102 -26.27 17.67 6.77
N ASN A 103 -26.93 18.43 5.91
CA ASN A 103 -26.37 19.65 5.32
C ASN A 103 -26.10 20.74 6.37
N VAL A 104 -27.00 20.94 7.34
CA VAL A 104 -26.76 21.90 8.41
C VAL A 104 -25.65 21.43 9.35
N GLY A 105 -25.52 20.12 9.57
CA GLY A 105 -24.39 19.52 10.25
C GLY A 105 -23.06 19.89 9.59
N ASN A 106 -22.99 19.82 8.25
CA ASN A 106 -21.80 20.23 7.48
C ASN A 106 -21.49 21.72 7.69
N LEU A 107 -22.48 22.60 7.50
CA LEU A 107 -22.30 24.06 7.67
C LEU A 107 -21.80 24.43 9.08
N ILE A 108 -22.36 23.79 10.11
CA ILE A 108 -21.93 24.02 11.50
C ILE A 108 -20.52 23.48 11.71
N SER A 109 -20.23 22.29 11.19
CA SER A 109 -18.93 21.64 11.32
C SER A 109 -17.80 22.44 10.67
N GLU A 110 -18.04 23.05 9.52
CA GLU A 110 -17.04 23.85 8.78
C GLU A 110 -16.55 25.06 9.56
N ARG A 111 -17.42 25.70 10.34
CA ARG A 111 -17.08 26.87 11.16
C ARG A 111 -16.91 26.55 12.65
N ALA A 112 -17.05 25.29 13.04
CA ALA A 112 -16.99 24.89 14.44
C ALA A 112 -15.59 25.14 15.00
N THR A 113 -15.52 25.90 16.11
CA THR A 113 -14.25 26.18 16.81
C THR A 113 -14.32 25.85 18.29
N THR A 114 -15.51 25.54 18.81
CA THR A 114 -15.72 25.20 20.21
C THR A 114 -16.33 23.80 20.37
N PRO A 115 -16.14 23.15 21.53
CA PRO A 115 -16.80 21.86 21.80
C PRO A 115 -18.32 21.89 21.65
N THR A 116 -18.95 23.03 21.95
CA THR A 116 -20.40 23.24 21.78
C THR A 116 -20.80 23.19 20.30
N ASP A 117 -20.03 23.84 19.42
CA ASP A 117 -20.31 23.83 17.98
C ASP A 117 -20.15 22.42 17.40
N HIS A 118 -19.08 21.72 17.79
CA HIS A 118 -18.86 20.32 17.38
C HIS A 118 -19.97 19.40 17.89
N ALA A 119 -20.45 19.60 19.12
CA ALA A 119 -21.56 18.84 19.67
C ALA A 119 -22.87 19.12 18.91
N LEU A 120 -23.09 20.37 18.49
CA LEU A 120 -24.26 20.76 17.72
C LEU A 120 -24.23 20.15 16.31
N ALA A 121 -23.11 20.22 15.59
CA ALA A 121 -22.94 19.55 14.31
C ALA A 121 -23.18 18.03 14.45
N GLN A 122 -22.57 17.41 15.47
CA GLN A 122 -22.76 15.99 15.75
C GLN A 122 -24.22 15.62 16.02
N ARG A 123 -24.96 16.44 16.78
CA ARG A 123 -26.39 16.22 17.03
C ARG A 123 -27.15 16.12 15.72
N TYR A 124 -26.91 17.03 14.78
CA TYR A 124 -27.59 17.04 13.49
C TYR A 124 -27.18 15.86 12.59
N TYR A 125 -25.90 15.46 12.58
CA TYR A 125 -25.52 14.23 11.89
C TYR A 125 -26.17 12.97 12.48
N LYS A 126 -26.24 12.85 13.82
CA LYS A 126 -26.95 11.73 14.47
C LYS A 126 -28.43 11.71 14.10
N GLN A 127 -29.07 12.88 14.11
CA GLN A 127 -30.46 13.04 13.68
C GLN A 127 -30.65 12.64 12.22
N ALA A 128 -29.75 13.06 11.32
CA ALA A 128 -29.76 12.64 9.93
C ALA A 128 -29.62 11.12 9.79
N ALA A 129 -28.66 10.49 10.46
CA ALA A 129 -28.45 9.05 10.41
C ALA A 129 -29.63 8.23 10.96
N ILE A 130 -30.35 8.74 11.96
CA ILE A 130 -31.53 8.08 12.55
C ILE A 130 -32.75 8.22 11.62
N ASN A 131 -32.97 9.41 11.07
CA ASN A 131 -34.18 9.74 10.32
C ASN A 131 -34.05 9.53 8.80
N ALA A 132 -32.85 9.26 8.29
CA ALA A 132 -32.62 9.01 6.87
C ALA A 132 -33.40 7.78 6.38
N THR A 133 -34.09 7.95 5.26
CA THR A 133 -34.78 6.88 4.56
C THR A 133 -33.94 6.36 3.39
N ASP A 134 -32.98 7.14 2.90
CA ASP A 134 -32.00 6.74 1.91
C ASP A 134 -30.69 6.28 2.57
N PRO A 135 -30.05 5.20 2.07
CA PRO A 135 -28.80 4.68 2.64
C PRO A 135 -27.61 5.65 2.54
N ALA A 136 -27.57 6.50 1.50
CA ALA A 136 -26.44 7.39 1.25
C ALA A 136 -26.33 8.48 2.34
N THR A 137 -27.41 9.22 2.59
CA THR A 137 -27.48 10.20 3.69
C THR A 137 -27.20 9.54 5.02
N LYS A 138 -27.75 8.35 5.26
CA LYS A 138 -27.49 7.61 6.49
C LYS A 138 -26.01 7.31 6.68
N ALA A 139 -25.35 6.76 5.67
CA ALA A 139 -23.95 6.37 5.75
C ALA A 139 -23.03 7.58 5.88
N SER A 140 -23.25 8.64 5.07
CA SER A 140 -22.46 9.87 5.14
C SER A 140 -22.63 10.59 6.48
N ALA A 141 -23.85 10.63 7.02
CA ALA A 141 -24.10 11.19 8.34
C ALA A 141 -23.40 10.40 9.46
N LEU A 142 -23.35 9.07 9.38
CA LEU A 142 -22.58 8.25 10.32
C LEU A 142 -21.09 8.63 10.28
N VAL A 143 -20.49 8.71 9.09
CA VAL A 143 -19.08 9.12 8.90
C VAL A 143 -18.83 10.51 9.51
N ASN A 144 -19.64 11.51 9.18
CA ASN A 144 -19.40 12.88 9.65
C ASN A 144 -19.67 13.05 11.15
N SER A 145 -20.65 12.31 11.71
CA SER A 145 -20.90 12.28 13.16
C SER A 145 -19.71 11.76 13.98
N CYS A 146 -18.86 10.97 13.33
CA CYS A 146 -17.75 10.26 13.95
C CYS A 146 -16.51 11.13 14.13
N VAL A 147 -16.25 12.08 13.22
CA VAL A 147 -15.06 12.97 13.27
C VAL A 147 -14.86 13.62 14.66
N PRO A 148 -15.87 14.29 15.26
CA PRO A 148 -15.70 14.90 16.58
C PRO A 148 -15.53 13.90 17.74
N ILE A 149 -15.95 12.64 17.57
CA ILE A 149 -15.70 11.57 18.56
C ILE A 149 -14.25 11.13 18.48
N ARG A 150 -13.82 10.79 17.25
CA ARG A 150 -12.48 10.33 16.93
C ARG A 150 -11.42 11.30 17.44
N ASP A 151 -11.62 12.59 17.19
CA ASP A 151 -10.65 13.64 17.52
C ASP A 151 -10.86 14.24 18.92
N GLY A 152 -11.89 13.80 19.65
CA GLY A 152 -12.19 14.28 21.00
C GLY A 152 -12.69 15.72 21.06
N LEU A 153 -13.25 16.24 19.97
CA LEU A 153 -13.66 17.65 19.86
C LEU A 153 -14.85 18.02 20.75
N VAL A 154 -15.65 17.04 21.17
CA VAL A 154 -16.82 17.26 22.04
C VAL A 154 -16.45 17.10 23.52
N THR A 155 -15.66 16.08 23.85
CA THR A 155 -15.38 15.65 25.23
C THR A 155 -14.00 16.07 25.73
N GLY A 156 -13.15 16.60 24.84
CA GLY A 156 -11.71 16.79 25.08
C GLY A 156 -10.89 15.50 25.07
N LYS A 157 -11.52 14.34 24.80
CA LYS A 157 -10.88 13.03 24.81
C LYS A 157 -11.19 12.26 23.53
N PRO A 158 -10.19 11.98 22.69
CA PRO A 158 -10.34 11.12 21.52
C PRO A 158 -10.88 9.73 21.86
N ASP A 159 -11.85 9.24 21.10
CA ASP A 159 -12.39 7.89 21.22
C ASP A 159 -12.33 7.18 19.85
N TRP A 160 -11.17 6.61 19.58
CA TRP A 160 -10.84 5.96 18.30
C TRP A 160 -11.49 4.58 18.17
N GLU A 161 -11.70 3.85 19.26
CA GLU A 161 -12.36 2.54 19.25
C GLU A 161 -13.82 2.69 18.85
N ARG A 162 -14.53 3.64 19.49
CA ARG A 162 -15.91 3.98 19.10
C ARG A 162 -15.97 4.50 17.66
N ALA A 163 -14.93 5.21 17.21
CA ALA A 163 -14.88 5.69 15.85
C ALA A 163 -14.85 4.53 14.83
N VAL A 164 -14.09 3.46 15.10
CA VAL A 164 -14.12 2.26 14.26
C VAL A 164 -15.54 1.71 14.18
N GLU A 165 -16.22 1.51 15.31
CA GLU A 165 -17.57 0.93 15.32
C GLU A 165 -18.59 1.75 14.50
N ILE A 166 -18.47 3.08 14.49
CA ILE A 166 -19.34 3.96 13.72
C ILE A 166 -18.98 3.92 12.23
N TYR A 167 -17.68 3.96 11.88
CA TYR A 167 -17.27 3.81 10.49
C TYR A 167 -17.63 2.44 9.93
N GLU A 168 -17.57 1.36 10.73
CA GLU A 168 -18.01 0.02 10.34
C GLU A 168 -19.51 0.00 10.02
N GLN A 169 -20.35 0.73 10.76
CA GLN A 169 -21.78 0.86 10.43
C GLN A 169 -21.98 1.53 9.06
N ALA A 170 -21.22 2.59 8.75
CA ALA A 170 -21.28 3.22 7.42
C ALA A 170 -20.72 2.31 6.31
N ALA A 171 -19.67 1.55 6.62
CA ALA A 171 -19.06 0.57 5.72
C ALA A 171 -20.01 -0.59 5.39
N GLU A 172 -20.79 -1.07 6.37
CA GLU A 172 -21.84 -2.08 6.15
C GLU A 172 -23.00 -1.56 5.29
N LEU A 173 -23.26 -0.25 5.33
CA LEU A 173 -24.18 0.41 4.38
C LEU A 173 -23.59 0.57 2.98
N ASN A 174 -22.37 0.09 2.75
CA ASN A 174 -21.67 0.11 1.47
C ASN A 174 -21.16 1.49 1.01
N LEU A 175 -20.73 2.31 1.98
CA LEU A 175 -20.04 3.58 1.72
C LEU A 175 -18.53 3.36 1.63
N ALA A 176 -17.91 3.77 0.51
CA ALA A 176 -16.47 3.57 0.27
C ALA A 176 -15.61 4.29 1.31
N VAL A 177 -15.94 5.54 1.63
CA VAL A 177 -15.28 6.32 2.68
C VAL A 177 -15.45 5.69 4.05
N GLY A 178 -16.61 5.08 4.33
CA GLY A 178 -16.85 4.32 5.55
C GLY A 178 -15.89 3.15 5.68
N MET A 179 -15.76 2.34 4.62
CA MET A 179 -14.79 1.22 4.56
C MET A 179 -13.36 1.71 4.76
N PHE A 180 -12.95 2.74 4.02
CA PHE A 180 -11.60 3.31 4.13
C PHE A 180 -11.33 3.85 5.55
N ASN A 181 -12.25 4.62 6.13
CA ASN A 181 -12.06 5.21 7.46
C ASN A 181 -12.06 4.15 8.57
N ALA A 182 -12.89 3.11 8.46
CA ALA A 182 -12.86 1.97 9.38
C ALA A 182 -11.49 1.29 9.34
N GLY A 183 -10.95 1.06 8.13
CA GLY A 183 -9.63 0.46 7.97
C GLY A 183 -8.50 1.37 8.47
N ASN A 184 -8.55 2.65 8.13
CA ASN A 184 -7.50 3.62 8.47
C ASN A 184 -7.40 3.88 9.99
N VAL A 185 -8.53 4.03 10.69
CA VAL A 185 -8.52 4.14 12.15
C VAL A 185 -8.08 2.84 12.82
N SER A 186 -8.44 1.70 12.24
CA SER A 186 -7.97 0.40 12.72
C SER A 186 -6.44 0.28 12.59
N CYS A 187 -5.83 0.77 11.51
CA CYS A 187 -4.37 0.89 11.38
C CYS A 187 -3.76 1.77 12.47
N TRP A 188 -4.36 2.93 12.76
CA TRP A 188 -3.87 3.83 13.80
C TRP A 188 -3.91 3.18 15.19
N LEU A 189 -5.02 2.52 15.54
CA LEU A 189 -5.17 1.80 16.82
C LEU A 189 -4.13 0.67 16.96
N LYS A 190 -3.92 -0.08 15.87
CA LYS A 190 -2.87 -1.09 15.76
C LYS A 190 -1.50 -0.49 16.05
N GLU A 191 -1.17 0.66 15.48
CA GLU A 191 0.12 1.36 15.73
C GLU A 191 0.27 1.86 17.17
N LYS A 192 -0.84 2.08 17.89
CA LYS A 192 -0.84 2.34 19.33
C LYS A 192 -0.76 1.08 20.20
N GLY A 193 -0.53 -0.08 19.59
CA GLY A 193 -0.36 -1.35 20.30
C GLY A 193 -1.65 -2.15 20.46
N GLN A 194 -2.77 -1.69 19.90
CA GLN A 194 -4.02 -2.47 19.88
C GLN A 194 -4.06 -3.39 18.67
N PHE A 195 -3.18 -4.38 18.69
CA PHE A 195 -2.83 -5.19 17.53
C PHE A 195 -3.99 -5.96 16.89
N ALA A 196 -5.03 -6.31 17.66
CA ALA A 196 -6.25 -6.96 17.15
C ALA A 196 -6.99 -6.15 16.06
N TYR A 197 -6.75 -4.85 15.95
CA TYR A 197 -7.34 -4.02 14.90
C TYR A 197 -6.70 -4.22 13.52
N ALA A 198 -5.55 -4.89 13.40
CA ALA A 198 -4.94 -5.20 12.11
C ALA A 198 -5.90 -6.00 11.21
N ALA A 199 -6.57 -7.02 11.76
CA ALA A 199 -7.55 -7.83 11.03
C ALA A 199 -8.78 -7.02 10.58
N ARG A 200 -9.19 -6.00 11.34
CA ARG A 200 -10.27 -5.10 10.93
C ARG A 200 -9.82 -4.20 9.77
N ALA A 201 -8.59 -3.70 9.82
CA ALA A 201 -8.01 -2.93 8.72
C ALA A 201 -7.95 -3.73 7.42
N GLU A 202 -7.42 -4.95 7.50
CA GLU A 202 -7.36 -5.90 6.38
C GLU A 202 -8.76 -6.16 5.80
N LYS A 203 -9.74 -6.51 6.65
CA LYS A 203 -11.13 -6.77 6.24
C LYS A 203 -11.70 -5.62 5.39
N TRP A 204 -11.60 -4.39 5.88
CA TRP A 204 -12.28 -3.26 5.25
C TRP A 204 -11.59 -2.73 4.01
N PHE A 205 -10.25 -2.72 3.98
CA PHE A 205 -9.54 -2.38 2.77
C PHE A 205 -9.76 -3.42 1.67
N THR A 206 -9.70 -4.71 2.01
CA THR A 206 -9.96 -5.81 1.06
C THR A 206 -11.36 -5.71 0.48
N ARG A 207 -12.39 -5.54 1.32
CA ARG A 207 -13.78 -5.40 0.85
C ARG A 207 -13.97 -4.20 -0.08
N LEU A 208 -13.31 -3.08 0.20
CA LEU A 208 -13.36 -1.90 -0.67
C LEU A 208 -12.70 -2.18 -2.03
N ILE A 209 -11.49 -2.74 -2.02
CA ILE A 209 -10.72 -3.05 -3.22
C ILE A 209 -11.46 -4.06 -4.10
N ASP A 210 -11.83 -5.22 -3.53
CA ASP A 210 -12.55 -6.28 -4.25
C ASP A 210 -13.82 -5.76 -4.92
N ARG A 211 -14.56 -4.88 -4.21
CA ARG A 211 -15.80 -4.33 -4.74
C ARG A 211 -15.56 -3.35 -5.88
N VAL A 212 -14.56 -2.49 -5.78
CA VAL A 212 -14.20 -1.58 -6.89
C VAL A 212 -13.70 -2.38 -8.09
N ASP A 213 -12.84 -3.37 -7.88
CA ASP A 213 -12.28 -4.21 -8.94
C ASP A 213 -13.36 -5.05 -9.65
N ALA A 214 -14.40 -5.47 -8.91
CA ALA A 214 -15.59 -6.12 -9.46
C ALA A 214 -16.59 -5.15 -10.12
N GLY A 215 -16.32 -3.84 -10.16
CA GLY A 215 -17.22 -2.83 -10.73
C GLY A 215 -18.50 -2.59 -9.92
N GLY A 216 -18.45 -2.83 -8.60
CA GLY A 216 -19.61 -2.70 -7.71
C GLY A 216 -20.02 -1.25 -7.45
N GLU A 217 -21.31 -1.03 -7.22
CA GLU A 217 -21.87 0.28 -6.86
C GLU A 217 -21.66 0.60 -5.36
N PHE A 218 -21.63 1.89 -5.02
CA PHE A 218 -21.45 2.43 -3.65
C PHE A 218 -22.54 3.46 -3.33
N VAL A 219 -22.90 3.59 -2.04
CA VAL A 219 -23.88 4.60 -1.58
C VAL A 219 -23.21 5.94 -1.29
N ASP A 220 -22.40 6.42 -2.23
CA ASP A 220 -21.49 7.54 -2.02
C ASP A 220 -22.06 8.86 -2.57
N ILE A 221 -22.30 9.84 -1.68
CA ILE A 221 -22.80 11.17 -2.07
C ILE A 221 -21.74 11.95 -2.87
N GLY A 222 -20.44 11.74 -2.62
CA GLY A 222 -19.36 12.33 -3.40
C GLY A 222 -19.08 11.60 -4.71
N GLY A 223 -19.77 10.50 -4.97
CA GLY A 223 -19.77 9.77 -6.22
C GLY A 223 -18.43 9.12 -6.57
N ALA A 224 -18.20 8.90 -7.87
CA ALA A 224 -17.07 8.08 -8.35
C ALA A 224 -15.68 8.65 -8.01
N ALA A 225 -15.55 9.97 -7.84
CA ALA A 225 -14.28 10.60 -7.48
C ALA A 225 -13.85 10.25 -6.04
N GLU A 226 -14.80 10.30 -5.11
CA GLU A 226 -14.57 9.97 -3.71
C GLU A 226 -14.29 8.47 -3.52
N VAL A 227 -15.06 7.60 -4.20
CA VAL A 227 -14.79 6.15 -4.26
C VAL A 227 -13.38 5.88 -4.78
N ARG A 228 -12.97 6.52 -5.87
CA ARG A 228 -11.63 6.34 -6.45
C ARG A 228 -10.53 6.79 -5.48
N ALA A 229 -10.72 7.91 -4.79
CA ALA A 229 -9.74 8.39 -3.81
C ALA A 229 -9.62 7.44 -2.61
N ALA A 230 -10.73 6.94 -2.09
CA ALA A 230 -10.75 5.94 -1.01
C ALA A 230 -10.07 4.64 -1.44
N TYR A 231 -10.37 4.15 -2.65
CA TYR A 231 -9.76 2.95 -3.24
C TYR A 231 -8.24 3.04 -3.32
N GLN A 232 -7.70 4.13 -3.87
CA GLN A 232 -6.25 4.30 -4.01
C GLN A 232 -5.54 4.34 -2.66
N LYS A 233 -6.13 5.03 -1.67
CA LYS A 233 -5.59 5.06 -0.31
C LYS A 233 -5.68 3.68 0.36
N ALA A 234 -6.76 2.94 0.14
CA ALA A 234 -6.94 1.59 0.67
C ALA A 234 -5.92 0.60 0.08
N LYS A 235 -5.68 0.61 -1.25
CA LYS A 235 -4.63 -0.21 -1.87
C LYS A 235 -3.27 0.03 -1.21
N LYS A 236 -2.91 1.31 -1.06
CA LYS A 236 -1.63 1.72 -0.46
C LYS A 236 -1.48 1.24 1.00
N GLN A 237 -2.53 1.40 1.80
CA GLN A 237 -2.53 0.97 3.20
C GLN A 237 -2.55 -0.56 3.35
N LEU A 238 -3.33 -1.26 2.53
CA LEU A 238 -3.40 -2.72 2.55
C LEU A 238 -2.07 -3.35 2.11
N ALA A 239 -1.49 -2.88 1.01
CA ALA A 239 -0.16 -3.32 0.56
C ALA A 239 0.90 -3.15 1.65
N GLU A 240 0.84 -2.06 2.42
CA GLU A 240 1.74 -1.84 3.55
C GLU A 240 1.53 -2.85 4.70
N LEU A 241 0.28 -3.20 5.01
CA LEU A 241 -0.04 -4.26 5.98
C LEU A 241 0.52 -5.62 5.53
N HIS A 242 0.33 -5.98 4.25
CA HIS A 242 0.88 -7.21 3.66
C HIS A 242 2.42 -7.19 3.68
N ALA A 243 3.04 -6.09 3.25
CA ALA A 243 4.50 -5.94 3.24
C ALA A 243 5.10 -6.10 4.65
N LYS A 244 4.44 -5.56 5.68
CA LYS A 244 4.86 -5.67 7.08
C LYS A 244 4.48 -7.00 7.77
N ASP A 245 3.89 -7.95 7.05
CA ASP A 245 3.41 -9.24 7.58
C ASP A 245 2.43 -9.06 8.77
N GLN A 246 1.57 -8.04 8.68
CA GLN A 246 0.58 -7.67 9.70
C GLN A 246 -0.82 -8.25 9.41
N VAL A 247 -0.88 -9.29 8.58
CA VAL A 247 -2.08 -9.90 8.02
C VAL A 247 -1.96 -11.40 8.11
N ALA A 248 -3.09 -12.11 8.07
CA ALA A 248 -3.08 -13.57 8.15
C ALA A 248 -2.42 -14.21 6.91
N VAL A 249 -2.74 -13.67 5.72
CA VAL A 249 -2.22 -14.14 4.44
C VAL A 249 -1.64 -12.97 3.67
N VAL A 250 -0.31 -12.92 3.56
CA VAL A 250 0.35 -11.92 2.69
C VAL A 250 0.04 -12.19 1.21
N ASP A 251 -0.57 -11.21 0.55
CA ASP A 251 -0.76 -11.09 -0.88
C ASP A 251 0.47 -10.39 -1.49
N VAL A 252 1.28 -11.14 -2.23
CA VAL A 252 2.51 -10.64 -2.83
C VAL A 252 2.22 -9.76 -4.04
N ASP A 253 1.19 -10.09 -4.82
CA ASP A 253 0.92 -9.42 -6.07
C ASP A 253 0.31 -8.03 -5.81
N LEU A 254 -0.48 -7.89 -4.73
CA LEU A 254 -0.92 -6.59 -4.25
C LEU A 254 0.27 -5.69 -3.83
N ILE A 255 1.25 -6.24 -3.11
CA ILE A 255 2.45 -5.48 -2.71
C ILE A 255 3.20 -4.97 -3.96
N LEU A 256 3.44 -5.85 -4.92
CA LEU A 256 4.23 -5.52 -6.12
C LEU A 256 3.47 -4.58 -7.07
N SER A 257 2.15 -4.74 -7.22
CA SER A 257 1.31 -3.77 -7.94
C SER A 257 1.37 -2.40 -7.26
N ALA A 258 1.27 -2.34 -5.94
CA ALA A 258 1.37 -1.08 -5.21
C ALA A 258 2.77 -0.44 -5.32
N ALA A 259 3.83 -1.24 -5.40
CA ALA A 259 5.18 -0.74 -5.66
C ALA A 259 5.30 -0.07 -7.04
N GLN A 260 4.62 -0.61 -8.04
CA GLN A 260 4.62 -0.11 -9.42
C GLN A 260 3.81 1.19 -9.58
N ASP A 261 2.72 1.31 -8.82
CA ASP A 261 1.84 2.50 -8.79
C ASP A 261 2.39 3.63 -7.88
N GLU A 262 3.45 3.38 -7.10
CA GLU A 262 3.97 4.33 -6.10
C GLU A 262 4.87 5.41 -6.73
N THR A 263 4.60 6.66 -6.39
CA THR A 263 5.35 7.82 -6.91
C THR A 263 6.59 8.15 -6.09
N ASP A 264 6.58 7.79 -4.81
CA ASP A 264 7.74 7.92 -3.93
C ASP A 264 8.71 6.76 -4.19
N GLN A 265 9.89 7.08 -4.74
CA GLN A 265 10.88 6.08 -5.15
C GLN A 265 11.39 5.22 -3.99
N ASP A 266 11.55 5.80 -2.80
CA ASP A 266 12.04 5.06 -1.63
C ASP A 266 10.98 4.09 -1.13
N ARG A 267 9.72 4.52 -1.10
CA ARG A 267 8.61 3.63 -0.72
C ARG A 267 8.35 2.55 -1.77
N ALA A 268 8.47 2.87 -3.05
CA ALA A 268 8.36 1.90 -4.14
C ALA A 268 9.42 0.81 -4.02
N ALA A 269 10.68 1.20 -3.79
CA ALA A 269 11.77 0.26 -3.57
C ALA A 269 11.53 -0.64 -2.34
N TRP A 270 11.10 -0.06 -1.21
CA TRP A 270 10.76 -0.81 -0.01
C TRP A 270 9.65 -1.85 -0.25
N LEU A 271 8.54 -1.46 -0.89
CA LEU A 271 7.45 -2.39 -1.23
C LEU A 271 7.95 -3.51 -2.14
N LYS A 272 8.75 -3.17 -3.17
CA LYS A 272 9.31 -4.16 -4.10
C LYS A 272 10.18 -5.19 -3.39
N THR A 273 11.12 -4.74 -2.55
CA THR A 273 11.95 -5.62 -1.71
C THR A 273 11.07 -6.56 -0.89
N ARG A 274 10.08 -6.02 -0.15
CA ARG A 274 9.20 -6.83 0.71
C ARG A 274 8.35 -7.81 -0.09
N GLY A 275 7.86 -7.43 -1.26
CA GLY A 275 7.12 -8.32 -2.14
C GLY A 275 7.95 -9.52 -2.59
N HIS A 276 9.17 -9.29 -3.09
CA HIS A 276 10.07 -10.36 -3.51
C HIS A 276 10.58 -11.20 -2.33
N GLU A 277 10.80 -10.60 -1.16
CA GLU A 277 11.12 -11.33 0.07
C GLU A 277 10.02 -12.33 0.42
N HIS A 278 8.77 -11.87 0.46
CA HIS A 278 7.61 -12.74 0.71
C HIS A 278 7.46 -13.81 -0.37
N ARG A 279 7.70 -13.46 -1.64
CA ARG A 279 7.67 -14.41 -2.75
C ARG A 279 8.69 -15.53 -2.56
N LEU A 280 9.94 -15.18 -2.25
CA LEU A 280 11.02 -16.15 -2.00
C LEU A 280 10.71 -17.06 -0.81
N ARG A 281 10.19 -16.51 0.29
CA ARG A 281 9.86 -17.29 1.51
C ARG A 281 8.69 -18.25 1.31
N LYS A 282 7.69 -17.85 0.51
CA LYS A 282 6.44 -18.61 0.36
C LYS A 282 6.44 -19.57 -0.82
N THR A 283 7.27 -19.32 -1.82
CA THR A 283 7.29 -20.16 -3.03
C THR A 283 8.21 -21.34 -2.81
N ALA A 284 7.63 -22.53 -2.66
CA ALA A 284 8.40 -23.76 -2.72
C ALA A 284 8.91 -23.96 -4.15
N VAL A 285 10.23 -23.93 -4.33
CA VAL A 285 10.86 -24.21 -5.63
C VAL A 285 11.19 -25.69 -5.70
N GLN A 286 10.81 -26.33 -6.81
CA GLN A 286 11.17 -27.74 -7.01
C GLN A 286 12.67 -27.85 -7.33
N ALA A 287 13.35 -28.74 -6.60
CA ALA A 287 14.73 -29.12 -6.88
C ALA A 287 14.96 -29.49 -8.34
N LYS A 288 15.97 -28.86 -8.97
CA LYS A 288 16.42 -29.19 -10.32
C LYS A 288 17.79 -29.89 -10.29
N PRO A 289 18.07 -30.77 -11.28
CA PRO A 289 19.32 -31.52 -11.32
C PRO A 289 20.57 -30.63 -11.43
N ALA A 290 20.50 -29.53 -12.18
CA ALA A 290 21.65 -28.66 -12.40
C ALA A 290 21.60 -27.41 -11.51
N ALA A 291 22.77 -26.98 -11.02
CA ALA A 291 22.86 -25.83 -10.13
C ALA A 291 22.35 -24.53 -10.76
N TRP A 292 22.61 -24.33 -12.05
CA TRP A 292 22.14 -23.14 -12.78
C TRP A 292 20.62 -23.06 -12.89
N GLU A 293 19.91 -24.20 -12.98
CA GLU A 293 18.44 -24.22 -13.03
C GLU A 293 17.85 -23.80 -11.67
N ASN A 294 18.53 -24.16 -10.58
CA ASN A 294 18.16 -23.78 -9.22
C ASN A 294 18.35 -22.28 -9.00
N TRP A 295 19.51 -21.75 -9.41
CA TRP A 295 19.79 -20.31 -9.39
C TRP A 295 18.81 -19.52 -10.26
N LEU A 296 18.55 -19.98 -11.48
CA LEU A 296 17.57 -19.37 -12.37
C LEU A 296 16.19 -19.31 -11.71
N SER A 297 15.74 -20.40 -11.08
CA SER A 297 14.45 -20.43 -10.39
C SER A 297 14.36 -19.37 -9.28
N VAL A 298 15.43 -19.20 -8.50
CA VAL A 298 15.49 -18.21 -7.41
C VAL A 298 15.53 -16.78 -7.95
N LEU A 299 16.38 -16.51 -8.94
CA LEU A 299 16.52 -15.18 -9.55
C LEU A 299 15.24 -14.78 -10.30
N SER A 300 14.53 -15.73 -10.93
CA SER A 300 13.22 -15.46 -11.52
C SER A 300 12.15 -15.11 -10.47
N LEU A 301 12.17 -15.68 -9.27
CA LEU A 301 11.29 -15.24 -8.17
C LEU A 301 11.61 -13.81 -7.71
N MET A 302 12.85 -13.38 -7.86
CA MET A 302 13.28 -11.99 -7.65
C MET A 302 12.93 -11.06 -8.82
N GLY A 303 12.30 -11.58 -9.88
CA GLY A 303 11.90 -10.80 -11.06
C GLY A 303 13.00 -10.62 -12.10
N TRP A 304 14.05 -11.45 -12.09
CA TRP A 304 15.07 -11.43 -13.15
C TRP A 304 14.59 -12.24 -14.34
N GLU A 305 14.69 -11.65 -15.53
CA GLU A 305 14.26 -12.24 -16.79
C GLU A 305 15.46 -12.52 -17.69
N LEU A 306 15.48 -13.69 -18.34
CA LEU A 306 16.56 -14.06 -19.25
C LEU A 306 16.47 -13.30 -20.56
N ALA A 307 17.55 -12.66 -20.98
CA ALA A 307 17.70 -12.02 -22.28
C ALA A 307 17.96 -13.02 -23.42
N ALA A 308 18.49 -14.21 -23.07
CA ALA A 308 18.85 -15.25 -24.03
C ALA A 308 18.84 -16.63 -23.36
N ASN A 309 18.88 -17.68 -24.19
CA ASN A 309 18.97 -19.06 -23.70
C ASN A 309 20.32 -19.28 -22.97
N PRO A 310 20.33 -20.05 -21.86
CA PRO A 310 21.55 -20.39 -21.15
C PRO A 310 22.61 -21.04 -22.04
N GLU A 311 23.85 -20.55 -21.98
CA GLU A 311 24.96 -21.07 -22.78
C GLU A 311 25.81 -22.06 -21.97
N SER A 312 26.25 -23.16 -22.61
CA SER A 312 27.14 -24.14 -21.98
C SER A 312 28.51 -23.54 -21.68
N LEU A 313 28.98 -23.69 -20.45
CA LEU A 313 30.32 -23.30 -20.04
C LEU A 313 31.17 -24.56 -19.81
N ASN A 314 32.16 -24.81 -20.67
CA ASN A 314 33.05 -25.96 -20.54
C ASN A 314 34.35 -25.54 -19.83
N LEU A 315 34.48 -25.89 -18.56
CA LEU A 315 35.66 -25.56 -17.75
C LEU A 315 36.68 -26.72 -17.67
N GLY A 316 36.48 -27.78 -18.46
CA GLY A 316 37.30 -28.99 -18.45
C GLY A 316 36.65 -30.21 -17.77
N PRO A 317 37.43 -31.29 -17.53
CA PRO A 317 36.91 -32.53 -16.94
C PRO A 317 36.41 -32.31 -15.51
N GLY A 318 35.23 -32.86 -15.19
CA GLY A 318 34.67 -32.84 -13.82
C GLY A 318 33.97 -31.54 -13.42
N THR A 319 33.61 -30.68 -14.38
CA THR A 319 33.12 -29.30 -14.14
C THR A 319 31.60 -29.14 -14.11
N GLY A 320 30.88 -30.25 -13.95
CA GLY A 320 29.41 -30.28 -13.86
C GLY A 320 28.71 -29.69 -15.08
N ASP A 321 27.42 -29.35 -14.93
CA ASP A 321 26.66 -28.61 -15.95
C ASP A 321 26.74 -27.11 -15.66
N SER A 322 27.91 -26.52 -15.89
CA SER A 322 28.12 -25.08 -15.72
C SER A 322 27.50 -24.27 -16.87
N ARG A 323 26.91 -23.11 -16.57
CA ARG A 323 26.20 -22.27 -17.56
C ARG A 323 26.47 -20.79 -17.41
N LEU A 324 26.41 -20.08 -18.54
CA LEU A 324 26.24 -18.63 -18.59
C LEU A 324 24.76 -18.28 -18.71
N LEU A 325 24.27 -17.44 -17.80
CA LEU A 325 22.93 -16.88 -17.79
C LEU A 325 23.01 -15.39 -18.13
N MET A 326 22.24 -14.94 -19.11
CA MET A 326 22.19 -13.53 -19.51
C MET A 326 20.84 -12.96 -19.11
N PHE A 327 20.83 -11.95 -18.26
CA PHE A 327 19.61 -11.32 -17.76
C PHE A 327 19.37 -9.94 -18.36
N GLU A 328 18.11 -9.67 -18.67
CA GLU A 328 17.67 -8.39 -19.22
C GLU A 328 17.98 -7.23 -18.26
N ARG A 329 18.27 -6.07 -18.85
CA ARG A 329 18.51 -4.81 -18.16
C ARG A 329 17.74 -3.71 -18.86
N ASN A 330 17.23 -2.76 -18.08
CA ASN A 330 16.56 -1.59 -18.64
C ASN A 330 17.55 -0.67 -19.35
N GLN A 331 18.83 -0.70 -18.95
CA GLN A 331 19.89 0.12 -19.53
C GLN A 331 21.14 -0.70 -19.84
N GLY A 332 21.62 -0.59 -21.09
CA GLY A 332 22.88 -1.18 -21.51
C GLY A 332 22.80 -2.67 -21.90
N ALA A 333 23.95 -3.32 -21.96
CA ALA A 333 24.05 -4.74 -22.30
C ALA A 333 23.59 -5.63 -21.12
N PRO A 334 23.09 -6.86 -21.40
CA PRO A 334 22.62 -7.81 -20.39
C PRO A 334 23.63 -8.06 -19.27
N LEU A 335 23.13 -8.33 -18.06
CA LEU A 335 23.96 -8.81 -16.94
C LEU A 335 24.29 -10.29 -17.20
N VAL A 336 25.59 -10.63 -17.22
CA VAL A 336 26.05 -12.00 -17.47
C VAL A 336 26.46 -12.65 -16.15
N LEU A 337 25.85 -13.78 -15.82
CA LEU A 337 26.13 -14.58 -14.64
C LEU A 337 26.61 -15.97 -15.04
N ALA A 338 27.84 -16.32 -14.70
CA ALA A 338 28.29 -17.69 -14.71
C ALA A 338 27.84 -18.42 -13.43
N VAL A 339 27.13 -19.53 -13.59
CA VAL A 339 26.86 -20.47 -12.52
C VAL A 339 27.73 -21.70 -12.72
N VAL A 340 28.65 -21.91 -11.78
CA VAL A 340 29.71 -22.90 -11.88
C VAL A 340 29.44 -24.11 -11.00
N ASP A 341 29.35 -25.28 -11.62
CA ASP A 341 29.02 -26.55 -10.99
C ASP A 341 30.28 -27.40 -10.73
N LEU A 342 31.14 -26.90 -9.83
CA LEU A 342 32.45 -27.50 -9.53
C LEU A 342 32.64 -27.77 -8.03
N ASP A 343 32.91 -29.02 -7.67
CA ASP A 343 33.18 -29.46 -6.29
C ASP A 343 34.43 -28.79 -5.67
N GLU A 344 35.45 -28.43 -6.47
CA GLU A 344 36.71 -27.84 -5.97
C GLU A 344 36.60 -26.37 -5.54
N ILE A 345 35.53 -25.67 -5.92
CA ILE A 345 35.30 -24.25 -5.59
C ILE A 345 34.86 -24.08 -4.12
N GLU A 346 34.65 -25.20 -3.40
CA GLU A 346 34.30 -25.24 -1.97
C GLU A 346 35.49 -25.03 -1.02
N SER A 347 36.65 -24.66 -1.55
CA SER A 347 37.88 -24.32 -0.81
C SER A 347 38.30 -22.87 -1.02
N ASN A 348 39.16 -22.32 -0.16
CA ASN A 348 39.65 -20.92 -0.23
C ASN A 348 40.26 -20.52 -1.60
N GLY A 349 40.67 -21.48 -2.43
CA GLY A 349 41.19 -21.23 -3.80
C GLY A 349 40.10 -21.04 -4.88
N GLY A 350 38.83 -21.31 -4.57
CA GLY A 350 37.72 -21.24 -5.53
C GLY A 350 37.39 -19.83 -6.01
N VAL A 351 37.55 -18.81 -5.16
CA VAL A 351 37.25 -17.41 -5.50
C VAL A 351 38.15 -16.91 -6.63
N TYR A 352 39.44 -17.22 -6.61
CA TYR A 352 40.37 -16.82 -7.67
C TYR A 352 39.98 -17.38 -9.03
N ARG A 353 39.55 -18.64 -9.10
CA ARG A 353 39.07 -19.25 -10.37
C ARG A 353 37.80 -18.59 -10.89
N LEU A 354 36.89 -18.18 -9.99
CA LEU A 354 35.70 -17.42 -10.38
C LEU A 354 36.07 -16.03 -10.94
N VAL A 355 37.10 -15.39 -10.39
CA VAL A 355 37.61 -14.10 -10.90
C VAL A 355 38.24 -14.27 -12.28
N GLU A 356 39.08 -15.29 -12.48
CA GLU A 356 39.66 -15.60 -13.79
C GLU A 356 38.55 -15.79 -14.84
N LEU A 357 37.52 -16.57 -14.50
CA LEU A 357 36.36 -16.76 -15.36
C LEU A 357 35.62 -15.44 -15.66
N VAL A 358 35.41 -14.58 -14.66
CA VAL A 358 34.78 -13.26 -14.89
C VAL A 358 35.62 -12.41 -15.85
N ASN A 359 36.95 -12.44 -15.73
CA ASN A 359 37.83 -11.69 -16.63
C ASN A 359 37.72 -12.22 -18.06
N ASP A 360 37.72 -13.54 -18.26
CA ASP A 360 37.53 -14.16 -19.57
C ASP A 360 36.15 -13.82 -20.19
N MET A 361 35.11 -13.78 -19.36
CA MET A 361 33.77 -13.37 -19.78
C MET A 361 33.74 -11.91 -20.23
N LYS A 362 34.45 -11.00 -19.55
CA LYS A 362 34.51 -9.58 -19.95
C LYS A 362 35.19 -9.35 -21.29
N GLU A 363 36.08 -10.24 -21.72
CA GLU A 363 36.70 -10.18 -23.05
C GLU A 363 35.71 -10.56 -24.17
N THR A 364 34.69 -11.34 -23.86
CA THR A 364 33.77 -11.95 -24.83
C THR A 364 32.35 -11.40 -24.77
N HIS A 365 31.96 -10.78 -23.66
CA HIS A 365 30.64 -10.20 -23.43
C HIS A 365 30.74 -8.72 -23.08
N ALA A 366 29.90 -7.90 -23.74
CA ALA A 366 29.90 -6.44 -23.56
C ALA A 366 29.20 -5.95 -22.27
N GLY A 367 28.60 -6.85 -21.49
CA GLY A 367 27.83 -6.54 -20.29
C GLY A 367 28.60 -6.76 -18.98
N PRO A 368 28.06 -6.27 -17.85
CA PRO A 368 28.64 -6.54 -16.54
C PRO A 368 28.62 -8.05 -16.27
N CYS A 369 29.73 -8.54 -15.71
CA CYS A 369 29.99 -9.97 -15.54
C CYS A 369 30.11 -10.36 -14.06
N LEU A 370 29.49 -11.47 -13.71
CA LEU A 370 29.46 -12.08 -12.39
C LEU A 370 29.70 -13.59 -12.48
N ALA A 371 30.25 -14.17 -11.42
CA ALA A 371 30.29 -15.61 -11.27
C ALA A 371 29.88 -16.05 -9.86
N ILE A 372 29.23 -17.20 -9.77
CA ILE A 372 28.84 -17.84 -8.51
C ILE A 372 29.02 -19.36 -8.60
N GLY A 373 29.41 -19.98 -7.50
CA GLY A 373 29.45 -21.44 -7.39
C GLY A 373 28.06 -22.04 -7.20
N ALA A 374 27.93 -23.34 -7.43
CA ALA A 374 26.68 -24.09 -7.34
C ALA A 374 25.93 -23.87 -6.01
N LYS A 375 26.67 -23.83 -4.90
CA LYS A 375 26.12 -23.70 -3.54
C LYS A 375 26.02 -22.25 -3.06
N GLY A 376 26.40 -21.29 -3.88
CA GLY A 376 26.56 -19.88 -3.51
C GLY A 376 27.90 -19.58 -2.83
N LEU A 377 28.15 -18.30 -2.60
CA LEU A 377 29.24 -17.83 -1.76
C LEU A 377 28.64 -16.98 -0.66
N PHE A 378 29.11 -17.18 0.58
CA PHE A 378 28.60 -16.41 1.70
C PHE A 378 29.70 -15.67 2.41
N VAL A 379 29.43 -14.39 2.70
CA VAL A 379 30.28 -13.60 3.58
C VAL A 379 29.59 -13.47 4.91
N GLN A 380 30.32 -13.79 5.97
CA GLN A 380 29.89 -13.69 7.36
C GLN A 380 30.53 -12.47 8.02
N ILE A 381 29.68 -11.67 8.67
CA ILE A 381 30.10 -10.52 9.46
C ILE A 381 29.84 -10.83 10.94
N THR A 382 30.90 -10.73 11.74
CA THR A 382 30.83 -10.86 13.19
C THR A 382 30.33 -9.57 13.82
N LYS A 383 29.32 -9.66 14.68
CA LYS A 383 28.76 -8.55 15.46
C LYS A 383 28.75 -8.90 16.95
N SER A 384 28.53 -7.90 17.80
CA SER A 384 28.42 -8.06 19.25
C SER A 384 27.34 -9.05 19.69
N GLU A 385 26.24 -9.17 18.92
CA GLU A 385 25.13 -10.10 19.17
C GLU A 385 25.18 -11.38 18.30
N GLY A 386 26.34 -11.72 17.73
CA GLY A 386 26.58 -12.92 16.93
C GLY A 386 26.89 -12.62 15.46
N TYR A 387 26.70 -13.58 14.57
CA TYR A 387 27.07 -13.46 13.15
C TYR A 387 25.88 -13.27 12.22
N SER A 388 26.08 -12.59 11.09
CA SER A 388 25.11 -12.50 9.99
C SER A 388 25.81 -12.82 8.65
N SER A 389 25.12 -13.52 7.74
CA SER A 389 25.69 -14.01 6.48
C SER A 389 24.93 -13.47 5.26
N TYR A 390 25.63 -13.26 4.13
CA TYR A 390 25.05 -12.71 2.88
C TYR A 390 25.46 -13.52 1.68
N THR A 391 24.54 -13.68 0.73
CA THR A 391 24.84 -14.25 -0.59
C THR A 391 25.60 -13.22 -1.41
N VAL A 392 26.78 -13.59 -1.89
CA VAL A 392 27.58 -12.76 -2.79
C VAL A 392 27.90 -13.50 -4.09
N CYS A 393 28.02 -12.74 -5.17
CA CYS A 393 28.68 -13.14 -6.39
C CYS A 393 30.08 -12.54 -6.44
N VAL A 394 30.92 -13.09 -7.31
CA VAL A 394 32.25 -12.56 -7.58
C VAL A 394 32.21 -11.75 -8.86
N SER A 395 32.86 -10.60 -8.83
CA SER A 395 33.23 -9.81 -9.98
C SER A 395 34.68 -9.34 -9.84
N SER A 396 35.17 -8.59 -10.81
CA SER A 396 36.46 -7.88 -10.75
C SER A 396 36.26 -6.44 -11.22
N ASN A 397 37.14 -5.53 -10.84
CA ASN A 397 37.24 -4.23 -11.53
C ASN A 397 38.31 -4.28 -12.64
N ASP A 398 38.51 -3.17 -13.36
CA ASP A 398 39.50 -3.06 -14.44
C ASP A 398 40.96 -3.24 -13.96
N GLU A 399 41.20 -3.10 -12.65
CA GLU A 399 42.50 -3.31 -12.01
C GLU A 399 42.69 -4.77 -11.55
N GLY A 400 41.73 -5.66 -11.82
CA GLY A 400 41.77 -7.07 -11.44
C GLY A 400 41.49 -7.32 -9.95
N VAL A 401 41.03 -6.32 -9.21
CA VAL A 401 40.69 -6.44 -7.80
C VAL A 401 39.36 -7.20 -7.64
N ILE A 402 39.35 -8.19 -6.75
CA ILE A 402 38.19 -9.03 -6.50
C ILE A 402 37.09 -8.20 -5.83
N SER A 403 35.92 -8.15 -6.45
CA SER A 403 34.74 -7.48 -5.91
C SER A 403 33.69 -8.51 -5.53
N LEU A 404 33.19 -8.42 -4.29
CA LEU A 404 32.11 -9.28 -3.80
C LEU A 404 30.80 -8.53 -3.90
N ILE A 405 29.95 -8.98 -4.83
CA ILE A 405 28.72 -8.30 -5.24
C ILE A 405 27.54 -8.94 -4.50
N PRO A 406 26.87 -8.24 -3.58
CA PRO A 406 25.75 -8.81 -2.85
C PRO A 406 24.55 -9.04 -3.77
N ILE A 407 23.79 -10.10 -3.48
CA ILE A 407 22.44 -10.32 -4.04
C ILE A 407 21.45 -10.35 -2.88
N TRP A 408 20.38 -9.56 -2.99
CA TRP A 408 19.35 -9.41 -1.95
C TRP A 408 17.93 -9.47 -2.51
N PRO A 409 16.90 -9.77 -1.70
CA PRO A 409 15.52 -9.79 -2.16
C PRO A 409 15.10 -8.48 -2.83
N GLY A 410 14.62 -8.56 -4.07
CA GLY A 410 14.17 -7.40 -4.85
C GLY A 410 15.26 -6.64 -5.60
N ALA A 411 16.54 -7.02 -5.46
CA ALA A 411 17.63 -6.51 -6.29
C ALA A 411 17.29 -6.66 -7.77
N THR A 412 17.48 -5.61 -8.55
CA THR A 412 17.35 -5.64 -10.02
C THR A 412 18.70 -5.89 -10.68
N THR A 413 18.67 -6.40 -11.92
CA THR A 413 19.86 -6.56 -12.75
C THR A 413 20.59 -5.23 -12.98
N ASP A 414 19.86 -4.11 -13.10
CA ASP A 414 20.43 -2.76 -13.21
C ASP A 414 21.07 -2.25 -11.92
N GLU A 415 20.51 -2.56 -10.74
CA GLU A 415 21.13 -2.25 -9.45
C GLU A 415 22.43 -3.02 -9.26
N VAL A 416 22.40 -4.32 -9.55
CA VAL A 416 23.59 -5.19 -9.46
C VAL A 416 24.67 -4.72 -10.45
N ALA A 417 24.29 -4.38 -11.68
CA ALA A 417 25.22 -3.83 -12.67
C ALA A 417 25.90 -2.54 -12.21
N ARG A 418 25.15 -1.60 -11.62
CA ARG A 418 25.73 -0.35 -11.09
C ARG A 418 26.79 -0.60 -10.03
N ILE A 419 26.60 -1.59 -9.17
CA ILE A 419 27.57 -1.98 -8.14
C ILE A 419 28.86 -2.51 -8.80
N ILE A 420 28.73 -3.35 -9.83
CA ILE A 420 29.87 -3.87 -10.61
C ILE A 420 30.65 -2.72 -11.26
N ASP A 421 29.95 -1.70 -11.75
CA ASP A 421 30.54 -0.50 -12.36
C ASP A 421 31.16 0.46 -11.32
N GLY A 422 31.30 0.03 -10.05
CA GLY A 422 31.94 0.80 -8.99
C GLY A 422 31.07 1.89 -8.38
N GLN A 423 29.76 1.92 -8.66
CA GLN A 423 28.83 2.83 -8.00
C GLN A 423 28.42 2.27 -6.65
N SER A 424 28.32 3.14 -5.63
CA SER A 424 27.82 2.72 -4.32
C SER A 424 26.41 2.12 -4.45
N PRO A 425 26.10 1.06 -3.69
CA PRO A 425 24.75 0.55 -3.64
C PRO A 425 23.81 1.66 -3.13
N VAL A 426 22.67 1.84 -3.78
CA VAL A 426 21.68 2.82 -3.32
C VAL A 426 20.88 2.21 -2.17
N TYR A 427 21.42 2.32 -0.95
CA TYR A 427 20.68 2.06 0.28
C TYR A 427 19.84 3.29 0.64
N GLY A 428 18.63 3.40 0.11
CA GLY A 428 17.66 4.41 0.54
C GLY A 428 17.28 4.26 2.03
N PRO A 429 16.83 5.31 2.72
CA PRO A 429 16.45 5.27 4.14
C PRO A 429 15.25 4.35 4.46
N ASN A 430 14.50 3.93 3.44
CA ASN A 430 13.46 2.90 3.55
C ASN A 430 13.97 1.52 3.06
N ASN A 431 15.09 1.47 2.35
CA ASN A 431 15.86 0.25 2.04
C ASN A 431 16.83 -0.13 3.19
N THR A 432 16.87 0.64 4.28
CA THR A 432 17.62 0.28 5.48
C THR A 432 16.82 -0.58 6.45
N ASP A 433 15.55 -0.89 6.14
CA ASP A 433 14.88 -2.02 6.76
C ASP A 433 15.69 -3.26 6.36
N GLU A 434 16.51 -3.74 7.29
CA GLU A 434 16.83 -5.09 7.74
C GLU A 434 16.52 -6.35 6.85
N GLY A 435 15.73 -6.25 5.78
CA GLY A 435 15.47 -7.28 4.78
C GLY A 435 16.37 -7.26 3.55
N ASN A 436 17.18 -6.21 3.33
CA ASN A 436 18.06 -6.10 2.14
C ASN A 436 19.37 -6.89 2.22
N THR A 437 19.50 -7.74 3.23
CA THR A 437 20.77 -8.39 3.55
C THR A 437 20.53 -9.74 4.24
N ILE A 438 19.55 -10.46 3.72
CA ILE A 438 19.31 -11.82 4.17
C ILE A 438 20.06 -12.76 3.22
N ALA A 439 20.84 -13.70 3.77
CA ALA A 439 21.37 -14.79 2.96
C ALA A 439 20.22 -15.51 2.23
N ILE A 440 20.28 -15.53 0.91
CA ILE A 440 19.46 -16.38 0.07
C ILE A 440 20.23 -17.68 -0.08
N LEU A 441 19.78 -18.68 0.68
CA LEU A 441 20.38 -20.01 0.64
C LEU A 441 19.69 -20.81 -0.45
N VAL A 442 20.38 -20.93 -1.60
CA VAL A 442 19.97 -21.80 -2.70
C VAL A 442 20.71 -23.11 -2.56
N ASN A 443 19.97 -24.18 -2.38
CA ASN A 443 20.57 -25.48 -2.15
C ASN A 443 20.54 -26.36 -3.40
N ALA A 444 21.70 -26.54 -4.05
CA ALA A 444 21.90 -27.50 -5.12
C ALA A 444 22.53 -28.80 -4.57
N LEU A 445 22.16 -29.95 -5.15
CA LEU A 445 22.40 -31.30 -4.61
C LEU A 445 23.86 -31.63 -4.24
N GLY A 446 24.06 -32.33 -3.12
CA GLY A 446 25.27 -33.12 -2.84
C GLY A 446 25.53 -33.47 -1.36
N SER A 447 25.68 -34.78 -1.05
CA SER A 447 26.28 -35.41 0.16
C SER A 447 25.44 -36.00 1.32
N GLY A 448 24.10 -35.82 1.42
CA GLY A 448 23.31 -36.65 2.35
C GLY A 448 23.01 -36.11 3.78
N ALA A 449 23.35 -34.86 4.15
CA ALA A 449 23.23 -34.35 5.55
C ALA A 449 22.28 -33.13 5.77
N SER A 450 21.18 -33.29 6.53
CA SER A 450 20.05 -32.35 6.57
C SER A 450 20.32 -31.00 7.26
N VAL A 451 19.96 -29.94 6.53
CA VAL A 451 19.63 -28.57 6.96
C VAL A 451 18.66 -28.44 8.14
N ASP A 452 19.04 -28.33 9.41
CA ASP A 452 18.11 -27.76 10.42
C ASP A 452 18.36 -26.24 10.54
N GLY A 453 17.30 -25.43 10.61
CA GLY A 453 17.38 -23.96 10.57
C GLY A 453 18.16 -23.31 11.74
N LYS A 454 18.89 -24.09 12.54
CA LYS A 454 19.71 -23.60 13.66
C LYS A 454 21.04 -23.02 13.23
N SER A 455 21.58 -23.42 12.07
CA SER A 455 22.88 -22.94 11.59
C SER A 455 22.83 -21.52 11.02
N PHE A 456 21.71 -21.13 10.38
CA PHE A 456 21.52 -19.80 9.78
C PHE A 456 20.09 -19.27 10.01
N PRO A 457 19.68 -19.06 11.28
CA PRO A 457 18.28 -18.80 11.65
C PRO A 457 17.67 -17.54 11.01
N GLU A 458 18.51 -16.63 10.49
CA GLU A 458 18.10 -15.36 9.88
C GLU A 458 18.04 -15.42 8.34
N ALA A 459 18.38 -16.54 7.71
CA ALA A 459 18.42 -16.70 6.25
C ALA A 459 17.04 -16.94 5.62
N ILE A 460 16.89 -16.59 4.33
CA ILE A 460 15.79 -17.06 3.50
C ILE A 460 16.23 -18.40 2.92
N TYR A 461 15.60 -19.45 3.41
CA TYR A 461 15.79 -20.79 2.91
C TYR A 461 14.85 -21.01 1.72
N VAL A 462 15.41 -20.97 0.51
CA VAL A 462 14.69 -21.47 -0.67
C VAL A 462 15.10 -22.93 -0.80
N ASN A 463 14.22 -23.85 -0.34
CA ASN A 463 14.51 -25.27 -0.40
C ASN A 463 14.40 -25.75 -1.85
N VAL A 464 15.55 -25.86 -2.52
CA VAL A 464 15.68 -26.40 -3.87
C VAL A 464 16.26 -27.84 -3.85
N GLY A 465 16.00 -28.59 -2.76
CA GLY A 465 16.55 -29.95 -2.55
C GLY A 465 17.38 -30.06 -1.27
N GLY A 466 17.80 -31.27 -0.91
CA GLY A 466 18.50 -31.55 0.35
C GLY A 466 20.00 -31.26 0.34
N TYR A 467 20.49 -30.62 1.41
CA TYR A 467 21.89 -30.49 1.88
C TYR A 467 22.79 -29.39 1.31
N PHE A 468 23.41 -28.60 2.20
CA PHE A 468 24.21 -27.41 1.89
C PHE A 468 25.63 -27.52 2.47
N ASN A 469 26.66 -27.40 1.62
CA ASN A 469 28.06 -27.20 2.01
C ASN A 469 28.60 -25.97 1.27
N SER A 470 28.34 -24.76 1.77
CA SER A 470 28.92 -23.58 1.12
C SER A 470 30.17 -23.11 1.84
N PRO A 471 31.18 -22.59 1.11
CA PRO A 471 32.22 -21.78 1.74
C PRO A 471 31.57 -20.54 2.36
N VAL A 472 31.89 -20.32 3.64
CA VAL A 472 31.52 -19.14 4.40
C VAL A 472 32.83 -18.43 4.73
N PHE A 473 32.99 -17.22 4.22
CA PHE A 473 34.17 -16.39 4.48
C PHE A 473 33.84 -15.38 5.57
N THR A 474 34.66 -15.26 6.61
CA THR A 474 34.61 -14.05 7.43
C THR A 474 35.06 -12.83 6.62
N VAL A 475 34.72 -11.63 7.07
CA VAL A 475 35.23 -10.39 6.46
C VAL A 475 36.76 -10.41 6.43
N GLU A 476 37.39 -10.86 7.52
CA GLU A 476 38.84 -10.95 7.62
C GLU A 476 39.42 -11.93 6.60
N GLU A 477 38.79 -13.10 6.42
CA GLU A 477 39.20 -14.09 5.43
C GLU A 477 39.07 -13.56 4.01
N ALA A 478 37.96 -12.88 3.69
CA ALA A 478 37.77 -12.31 2.38
C ALA A 478 38.73 -11.12 2.10
N ILE A 479 39.03 -10.28 3.10
CA ILE A 479 40.09 -9.26 2.98
C ILE A 479 41.46 -9.92 2.71
N SER A 480 41.75 -11.06 3.37
CA SER A 480 43.02 -11.77 3.17
C SER A 480 43.20 -12.31 1.75
N LEU A 481 42.10 -12.51 1.02
CA LEU A 481 42.10 -12.91 -0.39
C LEU A 481 42.25 -11.71 -1.35
N GLY A 482 42.34 -10.49 -0.82
CA GLY A 482 42.40 -9.27 -1.63
C GLY A 482 41.04 -8.77 -2.11
N CYS A 483 39.94 -9.27 -1.52
CA CYS A 483 38.60 -8.80 -1.85
C CYS A 483 38.35 -7.39 -1.32
N GLN A 484 37.79 -6.54 -2.18
CA GLN A 484 37.21 -5.27 -1.76
C GLN A 484 35.76 -5.47 -1.32
N PHE A 485 35.45 -4.87 -0.18
CA PHE A 485 34.08 -4.70 0.32
C PHE A 485 33.78 -3.21 0.43
N PRO A 486 32.51 -2.82 0.43
CA PRO A 486 32.01 -1.63 1.11
C PRO A 486 31.67 -2.02 2.57
N PRO A 487 32.67 -2.26 3.44
CA PRO A 487 32.50 -3.08 4.66
C PRO A 487 31.73 -2.31 5.73
N ASP A 488 31.94 -1.00 5.82
CA ASP A 488 31.30 -0.12 6.79
C ASP A 488 29.82 0.11 6.46
N GLU A 489 29.48 0.24 5.17
CA GLU A 489 28.09 0.41 4.71
C GLU A 489 27.26 -0.87 4.92
N ILE A 490 27.85 -2.03 4.59
CA ILE A 490 27.25 -3.32 4.83
C ILE A 490 27.09 -3.51 6.34
N ALA A 491 28.15 -3.48 7.15
CA ALA A 491 28.05 -3.69 8.61
C ALA A 491 27.06 -2.73 9.31
N PHE A 492 26.95 -1.48 8.86
CA PHE A 492 25.99 -0.49 9.35
C PHE A 492 24.53 -0.83 8.98
N ALA A 493 24.24 -1.18 7.73
CA ALA A 493 22.91 -1.61 7.27
C ALA A 493 22.40 -2.87 7.99
N LEU A 494 23.31 -3.58 8.66
CA LEU A 494 23.13 -4.92 9.18
C LEU A 494 22.92 -5.03 10.68
N ALA A 495 23.37 -4.05 11.46
CA ALA A 495 23.21 -4.06 12.92
C ALA A 495 21.74 -4.12 13.34
N GLY A 496 20.83 -3.66 12.48
CA GLY A 496 19.41 -3.88 12.62
C GLY A 496 19.06 -5.37 12.59
N VAL A 497 19.33 -6.06 11.47
CA VAL A 497 18.68 -7.29 10.96
C VAL A 497 18.24 -8.33 12.01
N LYS A 498 19.13 -8.62 12.96
CA LYS A 498 18.91 -9.62 14.02
C LYS A 498 17.78 -9.26 14.97
N LYS A 499 17.58 -7.96 15.18
CA LYS A 499 16.56 -7.42 16.06
C LYS A 499 15.21 -7.46 15.36
N HIS A 500 15.11 -7.06 14.09
CA HIS A 500 13.84 -7.15 13.37
C HIS A 500 13.35 -8.56 13.22
N PHE A 501 14.16 -9.56 12.87
CA PHE A 501 13.62 -10.92 12.67
C PHE A 501 13.10 -11.57 13.95
N ARG A 502 13.82 -11.43 15.07
CA ARG A 502 13.33 -11.89 16.39
C ARG A 502 12.07 -11.14 16.81
N ASP A 503 12.01 -9.84 16.53
CA ASP A 503 10.85 -9.02 16.81
C ASP A 503 9.68 -9.30 15.84
N LEU A 504 9.93 -9.68 14.60
CA LEU A 504 8.93 -9.77 13.54
C LEU A 504 7.98 -10.94 13.76
N GLU A 505 8.49 -12.11 14.14
CA GLU A 505 7.65 -13.26 14.46
C GLU A 505 6.80 -13.00 15.72
N GLN A 506 7.41 -12.42 16.76
CA GLN A 506 6.67 -12.02 17.97
C GLN A 506 5.64 -10.92 17.67
N ARG A 507 5.99 -9.92 16.85
CA ARG A 507 5.08 -8.85 16.43
C ARG A 507 3.95 -9.40 15.58
N LYS A 508 4.23 -10.31 14.65
CA LYS A 508 3.22 -11.00 13.84
C LYS A 508 2.20 -11.70 14.73
N LEU A 509 2.66 -12.51 15.70
CA LEU A 509 1.76 -13.19 16.63
C LEU A 509 0.87 -12.19 17.40
N LYS A 510 1.41 -11.03 17.79
CA LYS A 510 0.62 -9.93 18.38
C LYS A 510 -0.41 -9.37 17.40
N TYR A 511 -0.02 -9.05 16.17
CA TYR A 511 -0.90 -8.54 15.10
C TYR A 511 -2.04 -9.51 14.78
N LEU A 512 -1.77 -10.81 14.85
CA LEU A 512 -2.77 -11.85 14.61
C LEU A 512 -3.63 -12.19 15.84
N GLY A 513 -3.36 -11.57 17.00
CA GLY A 513 -4.08 -11.86 18.24
C GLY A 513 -3.84 -13.28 18.77
N LEU A 514 -2.68 -13.86 18.49
CA LEU A 514 -2.30 -15.25 18.84
C LEU A 514 -1.40 -15.34 20.07
N GLN A 515 -1.30 -14.27 20.88
CA GLN A 515 -0.51 -14.23 22.14
C GLN A 515 -1.38 -14.15 23.38
#